data_AF-K1U666-F1
#
_entry.id   AF-K1U666-F1
#
_cell.length_a   1.000
_cell.length_b   1.000
_cell.length_c   1.000
_cell.angle_alpha   90.00
_cell.angle_beta   90.00
_cell.angle_gamma   90.00
#
_symmetry.space_group_name_H-M   'P 1'
#
loop_
_entity.id
_entity.type
_entity.pdbx_description
1 polymer ?
#
loop_
_entity_poly.entity_id
_entity_poly.type
_entity_poly.pdbx_seq_one_letter_code
_entity_poly.pdbx_strand_id
1 'polypeptide(L)'
;EEIYGDVIGDEKTSQKEYEFFKIADAFIFPTELLSEKVNTEKKPEVIIYGTYHIEKEMPKIFSDGKIHCVYAGTLDPRKGGAAAVEAALFLNGDYHIHILGFGNEKEKAEMLNTIDNISKKSKADITYDGLLSGKEYIKFIQSCDIGLSTQNPNAKFNDTSFPSKILSYMANGLRVVSIRIPA
;
A
#
# COMPACT_ATOMS: atom_id res chain seq x y z
N GLU A 1 -0.59 -9.13 6.40
CA GLU A 1 -0.06 -9.36 7.77
C GLU A 1 1.42 -9.64 7.65
N GLU A 2 2.16 -9.42 8.73
CA GLU A 2 3.62 -9.45 8.77
C GLU A 2 4.07 -9.63 10.22
N ILE A 3 5.30 -10.07 10.46
CA ILE A 3 5.89 -10.10 11.81
C ILE A 3 6.17 -8.64 12.20
N TYR A 4 5.45 -8.12 13.19
CA TYR A 4 5.45 -6.69 13.47
C TYR A 4 6.79 -6.21 14.06
N GLY A 5 7.45 -7.04 14.87
CA GLY A 5 8.78 -6.75 15.38
C GLY A 5 9.79 -6.46 14.26
N ASP A 6 9.68 -7.13 13.11
CA ASP A 6 10.57 -6.91 11.97
C ASP A 6 10.32 -5.55 11.28
N VAL A 7 9.08 -5.04 11.34
CA VAL A 7 8.70 -3.73 10.77
C VAL A 7 9.30 -2.58 11.59
N ILE A 8 9.25 -2.70 12.92
CA ILE A 8 9.76 -1.68 13.85
C ILE A 8 11.24 -1.88 14.22
N GLY A 9 11.84 -3.01 13.83
CA GLY A 9 13.23 -3.35 14.15
C GLY A 9 13.45 -3.74 15.61
N ASP A 10 12.45 -4.35 16.26
CA ASP A 10 12.52 -4.80 17.65
C ASP A 10 12.57 -6.33 17.74
N GLU A 11 13.78 -6.87 17.87
CA GLU A 11 14.04 -8.31 17.96
C GLU A 11 13.31 -8.98 19.12
N LYS A 12 13.12 -8.26 20.24
CA LYS A 12 12.47 -8.82 21.43
C LYS A 12 10.97 -9.00 21.19
N THR A 13 10.37 -8.09 20.42
CA THR A 13 8.99 -8.24 19.96
C THR A 13 8.88 -9.37 18.95
N SER A 14 9.78 -9.46 17.96
CA SER A 14 9.79 -10.56 16.99
C SER A 14 9.87 -11.93 17.69
N GLN A 15 10.75 -12.09 18.68
CA GLN A 15 10.88 -13.35 19.44
C GLN A 15 9.58 -13.74 20.16
N LYS A 16 8.88 -12.78 20.77
CA LYS A 16 7.60 -13.05 21.43
C LYS A 16 6.52 -13.48 20.43
N GLU A 17 6.49 -12.87 19.25
CA GLU A 17 5.59 -13.26 18.17
C GLU A 17 5.85 -14.71 17.74
N TYR A 18 7.12 -15.10 17.54
CA TYR A 18 7.48 -16.48 17.22
C TYR A 18 7.06 -17.49 18.28
N GLU A 19 7.23 -17.20 19.57
CA GLU A 19 6.74 -18.08 20.64
C GLU A 19 5.21 -18.17 20.65
N PHE A 20 4.52 -17.06 20.37
CA PHE A 20 3.06 -17.06 20.26
C PHE A 20 2.56 -17.89 19.07
N PHE A 21 3.25 -17.89 17.93
CA PHE A 21 2.79 -18.70 16.79
C PHE A 21 2.83 -20.21 17.07
N LYS A 22 3.72 -20.68 17.95
CA LYS A 22 3.84 -22.10 18.28
C LYS A 22 2.58 -22.68 18.93
N ILE A 23 1.78 -21.85 19.62
CA ILE A 23 0.55 -22.32 20.28
C ILE A 23 -0.63 -22.51 19.33
N ALA A 24 -0.54 -22.08 18.07
CA ALA A 24 -1.64 -22.23 17.11
C ALA A 24 -1.82 -23.69 16.66
N ASP A 25 -3.06 -24.12 16.47
CA ASP A 25 -3.40 -25.43 15.89
C ASP A 25 -3.42 -25.42 14.36
N ALA A 26 -3.69 -24.27 13.76
CA ALA A 26 -3.75 -24.04 12.32
C ALA A 26 -3.49 -22.56 12.00
N PHE A 27 -3.16 -22.25 10.75
CA PHE A 27 -2.81 -20.91 10.31
C PHE A 27 -3.62 -20.42 9.10
N ILE A 28 -3.80 -19.11 9.02
CA ILE A 28 -4.18 -18.40 7.81
C ILE A 28 -3.04 -17.44 7.53
N PHE A 29 -2.36 -17.58 6.39
CA PHE A 29 -1.21 -16.74 6.05
C PHE A 29 -1.53 -15.79 4.89
N PRO A 30 -0.95 -14.58 4.89
CA PRO A 30 -1.08 -13.62 3.80
C PRO A 30 -0.19 -13.95 2.59
N THR A 31 0.76 -14.88 2.74
CA THR A 31 1.70 -15.34 1.71
C THR A 31 2.39 -16.61 2.20
N GLU A 32 2.82 -17.44 1.26
CA GLU A 32 3.69 -18.59 1.44
C GLU A 32 4.98 -18.22 2.17
N LEU A 33 5.55 -17.03 1.90
CA LEU A 33 6.81 -16.57 2.51
C LEU A 33 6.72 -16.50 4.04
N LEU A 34 5.55 -16.14 4.58
CA LEU A 34 5.33 -16.11 6.03
C LEU A 34 5.12 -17.53 6.58
N SER A 35 4.41 -18.39 5.84
CA SER A 35 4.28 -19.81 6.19
C SER A 35 5.65 -20.48 6.33
N GLU A 36 6.53 -20.27 5.36
CA GLU A 36 7.88 -20.87 5.35
C GLU A 36 8.69 -20.51 6.60
N LYS A 37 8.48 -19.32 7.15
CA LYS A 37 9.16 -18.85 8.37
C LYS A 37 8.47 -19.30 9.67
N VAL A 38 7.14 -19.29 9.69
CA VAL A 38 6.36 -19.47 10.92
C VAL A 38 5.90 -20.92 11.10
N ASN A 39 5.38 -21.56 10.05
CA ASN A 39 4.78 -22.89 10.11
C ASN A 39 5.81 -24.01 9.95
N THR A 40 6.84 -24.00 10.81
CA THR A 40 7.95 -24.96 10.79
C THR A 40 7.52 -26.41 11.08
N GLU A 41 6.40 -26.60 11.77
CA GLU A 41 5.82 -27.91 12.09
C GLU A 41 4.82 -28.41 11.03
N LYS A 42 4.59 -27.65 9.94
CA LYS A 42 3.64 -27.99 8.87
C LYS A 42 2.23 -28.31 9.38
N LYS A 43 1.75 -27.48 10.31
CA LYS A 43 0.36 -27.49 10.78
C LYS A 43 -0.61 -27.13 9.64
N PRO A 44 -1.90 -27.49 9.74
CA PRO A 44 -2.89 -27.11 8.74
C PRO A 44 -2.86 -25.61 8.44
N GLU A 45 -2.83 -25.25 7.17
CA GLU A 45 -2.75 -23.85 6.74
C GLU A 45 -3.58 -23.56 5.50
N VAL A 46 -3.89 -22.28 5.30
CA VAL A 46 -4.43 -21.74 4.05
C VAL A 46 -3.77 -20.39 3.75
N ILE A 47 -3.51 -20.12 2.47
CA ILE A 47 -2.99 -18.82 2.02
C ILE A 47 -4.16 -17.94 1.54
N ILE A 48 -4.25 -16.72 2.09
CA ILE A 48 -5.22 -15.69 1.70
C ILE A 48 -4.47 -14.37 1.53
N TYR A 49 -4.14 -14.02 0.28
CA TYR A 49 -3.42 -12.77 -0.04
C TYR A 49 -4.22 -11.50 0.29
N GLY A 50 -5.54 -11.60 0.30
CA GLY A 50 -6.44 -10.49 0.63
C GLY A 50 -7.86 -10.74 0.17
N THR A 51 -8.59 -9.66 -0.07
CA THR A 51 -10.00 -9.72 -0.48
C THR A 51 -10.13 -10.01 -1.97
N TYR A 52 -10.81 -11.08 -2.34
CA TYR A 52 -11.19 -11.41 -3.72
C TYR A 52 -12.58 -10.85 -4.09
N HIS A 53 -12.97 -9.75 -3.47
CA HIS A 53 -14.24 -9.09 -3.69
C HIS A 53 -14.14 -8.15 -4.89
N ILE A 54 -15.13 -8.19 -5.79
CA ILE A 54 -15.25 -7.21 -6.88
C ILE A 54 -16.15 -6.10 -6.38
N GLU A 55 -15.64 -4.87 -6.35
CA GLU A 55 -16.42 -3.72 -5.91
C GLU A 55 -17.49 -3.35 -6.94
N LYS A 56 -18.63 -2.87 -6.45
CA LYS A 56 -19.68 -2.37 -7.33
C LYS A 56 -19.19 -1.11 -8.04
N GLU A 57 -19.45 -1.02 -9.34
CA GLU A 57 -19.15 0.17 -10.13
C GLU A 57 -19.86 1.42 -9.57
N MET A 58 -19.10 2.49 -9.40
CA MET A 58 -19.53 3.78 -8.91
C MET A 58 -19.37 4.86 -9.98
N PRO A 59 -20.23 5.90 -9.98
CA PRO A 59 -20.06 7.03 -10.89
C PRO A 59 -18.71 7.73 -10.69
N LYS A 60 -17.99 7.94 -11.78
CA LYS A 60 -16.71 8.66 -11.79
C LYS A 60 -16.88 10.11 -11.33
N ILE A 61 -15.90 10.61 -10.58
CA ILE A 61 -15.82 11.98 -10.06
C ILE A 61 -14.99 12.86 -11.01
N PHE A 62 -13.91 12.31 -11.58
CA PHE A 62 -13.01 13.06 -12.45
C PHE A 62 -13.41 12.97 -13.92
N SER A 63 -13.37 14.12 -14.61
CA SER A 63 -13.72 14.25 -16.02
C SER A 63 -12.96 15.40 -16.71
N ASP A 64 -11.78 15.75 -16.19
CA ASP A 64 -10.94 16.85 -16.67
C ASP A 64 -10.01 16.44 -17.82
N GLY A 65 -10.04 15.15 -18.22
CA GLY A 65 -9.23 14.60 -19.30
C GLY A 65 -7.82 14.15 -18.88
N LYS A 66 -7.50 14.21 -17.58
CA LYS A 66 -6.21 13.74 -17.05
C LYS A 66 -6.21 12.24 -16.78
N ILE A 67 -5.01 11.70 -16.61
CA ILE A 67 -4.74 10.35 -16.12
C ILE A 67 -4.53 10.45 -14.61
N HIS A 68 -5.44 9.85 -13.85
CA HIS A 68 -5.44 9.93 -12.39
C HIS A 68 -4.72 8.72 -11.79
N CYS A 69 -3.61 8.98 -11.10
CA CYS A 69 -2.84 7.99 -10.36
C CYS A 69 -3.15 8.13 -8.87
N VAL A 70 -3.24 7.03 -8.11
CA VAL A 70 -3.52 7.08 -6.67
C VAL A 70 -2.57 6.19 -5.86
N TYR A 71 -2.03 6.76 -4.79
CA TYR A 71 -1.49 6.00 -3.66
C TYR A 71 -2.45 6.15 -2.48
N ALA A 72 -2.92 5.03 -1.94
CA ALA A 72 -3.78 4.98 -0.77
C ALA A 72 -3.15 4.13 0.34
N GLY A 73 -2.79 4.74 1.46
CA GLY A 73 -2.23 4.01 2.60
C GLY A 73 -1.74 4.88 3.73
N THR A 74 -1.11 4.26 4.73
CA THR A 74 -0.42 5.03 5.77
C THR A 74 0.67 5.91 5.16
N LEU A 75 0.89 7.08 5.78
CA LEU A 75 1.96 8.03 5.49
C LEU A 75 3.28 7.66 6.15
N ASP A 76 3.38 6.48 6.77
CA ASP A 76 4.64 5.92 7.23
C ASP A 76 5.69 5.96 6.10
N PRO A 77 6.85 6.62 6.32
CA PRO A 77 7.90 6.74 5.32
C PRO A 77 8.38 5.39 4.74
N ARG A 78 8.21 4.30 5.49
CA ARG A 78 8.60 2.95 5.08
C ARG A 78 7.63 2.33 4.06
N LYS A 79 6.40 2.85 3.94
CA LYS A 79 5.31 2.23 3.16
C LYS A 79 5.15 2.80 1.74
N GLY A 80 6.03 3.71 1.33
CA GLY A 80 6.22 4.06 -0.10
C GLY A 80 5.43 5.27 -0.62
N GLY A 81 4.75 6.03 0.24
CA GLY A 81 4.00 7.22 -0.18
C GLY A 81 4.88 8.30 -0.84
N ALA A 82 6.10 8.51 -0.33
CA ALA A 82 7.05 9.46 -0.91
C ALA A 82 7.45 9.08 -2.34
N ALA A 83 7.68 7.80 -2.60
CA ALA A 83 8.01 7.32 -3.95
C ALA A 83 6.85 7.52 -4.94
N ALA A 84 5.59 7.45 -4.48
CA ALA A 84 4.44 7.80 -5.32
C ALA A 84 4.44 9.29 -5.70
N VAL A 85 4.79 10.18 -4.77
CA VAL A 85 4.93 11.62 -5.05
C VAL A 85 6.10 11.88 -6.02
N GLU A 86 7.25 11.26 -5.78
CA GLU A 86 8.45 11.42 -6.62
C GLU A 86 8.25 10.97 -8.07
N ALA A 87 7.32 10.05 -8.34
CA ALA A 87 6.96 9.65 -9.69
C ALA A 87 6.52 10.84 -10.56
N ALA A 88 5.96 11.90 -9.96
CA ALA A 88 5.54 13.11 -10.68
C ALA A 88 6.70 13.82 -11.40
N LEU A 89 7.95 13.66 -10.94
CA LEU A 89 9.13 14.21 -11.61
C LEU A 89 9.33 13.65 -13.03
N PHE A 90 8.75 12.49 -13.31
CA PHE A 90 8.88 11.77 -14.57
C PHE A 90 7.62 11.83 -15.44
N LEU A 91 6.56 12.47 -14.95
CA LEU A 91 5.26 12.57 -15.63
C LEU A 91 5.04 13.98 -16.20
N ASN A 92 4.29 14.06 -17.30
CA ASN A 92 3.90 15.32 -17.93
C ASN A 92 2.61 15.88 -17.27
N GLY A 93 2.12 17.02 -17.77
CA GLY A 93 0.92 17.69 -17.23
C GLY A 93 -0.41 16.97 -17.44
N ASP A 94 -0.40 15.85 -18.18
CA ASP A 94 -1.58 15.03 -18.41
C ASP A 94 -1.89 14.12 -17.20
N TYR A 95 -0.99 14.06 -16.21
CA TYR A 95 -1.14 13.23 -15.01
C TYR A 95 -1.49 14.03 -13.76
N HIS A 96 -2.27 13.41 -12.88
CA HIS A 96 -2.53 13.87 -11.52
C HIS A 96 -2.27 12.72 -10.54
N ILE A 97 -1.33 12.90 -9.61
CA ILE A 97 -1.08 11.97 -8.51
C ILE A 97 -1.86 12.37 -7.26
N HIS A 98 -2.73 11.49 -6.80
CA HIS A 98 -3.49 11.60 -5.56
C HIS A 98 -2.83 10.79 -4.44
N ILE A 99 -2.60 11.44 -3.30
CA ILE A 99 -2.14 10.81 -2.07
C ILE A 99 -3.30 10.77 -1.09
N LEU A 100 -3.80 9.56 -0.82
CA LEU A 100 -4.78 9.26 0.21
C LEU A 100 -4.10 8.56 1.38
N GLY A 101 -4.42 8.97 2.59
CA GLY A 101 -3.80 8.33 3.74
C GLY A 101 -3.98 8.99 5.08
N PHE A 102 -3.36 8.37 6.06
CA PHE A 102 -3.27 8.88 7.42
C PHE A 102 -1.87 8.64 7.97
N GLY A 103 -1.45 9.49 8.89
CA GLY A 103 -0.22 9.38 9.66
C GLY A 103 -0.32 10.30 10.87
N ASN A 104 0.67 10.25 11.74
CA ASN A 104 0.79 11.24 12.80
C ASN A 104 1.08 12.65 12.21
N GLU A 105 1.00 13.69 13.03
CA GLU A 105 1.18 15.08 12.58
C GLU A 105 2.54 15.31 11.90
N LYS A 106 3.60 14.64 12.36
CA LYS A 106 4.92 14.73 11.76
C LYS A 106 4.94 14.09 10.37
N GLU A 107 4.43 12.86 10.22
CA GLU A 107 4.34 12.16 8.94
C GLU A 107 3.50 12.92 7.91
N LYS A 108 2.38 13.49 8.36
CA LYS A 108 1.53 14.33 7.52
C LYS A 108 2.26 15.59 7.06
N ALA A 109 2.96 16.29 7.97
CA ALA A 109 3.75 17.47 7.62
C ALA A 109 4.88 17.13 6.64
N GLU A 110 5.58 16.00 6.83
CA GLU A 110 6.61 15.51 5.92
C GLU A 110 6.06 15.19 4.52
N MET A 111 4.89 14.57 4.45
CA MET A 111 4.21 14.30 3.18
C MET A 111 3.86 15.60 2.44
N LEU A 112 3.24 16.57 3.14
CA LEU A 112 2.88 17.86 2.54
C LEU A 112 4.10 18.65 2.07
N ASN A 113 5.19 18.63 2.84
CA ASN A 113 6.47 19.23 2.44
C ASN A 113 7.06 18.54 1.19
N THR A 114 6.97 17.20 1.12
CA THR A 114 7.41 16.44 -0.07
C THR A 114 6.59 16.83 -1.29
N ILE A 115 5.25 16.90 -1.16
CA ILE A 115 4.35 17.34 -2.23
C ILE A 115 4.71 18.75 -2.70
N ASP A 116 4.83 19.73 -1.79
CA ASP A 116 5.19 21.11 -2.16
C ASP A 116 6.54 21.20 -2.89
N ASN A 117 7.54 20.46 -2.42
CA ASN A 117 8.86 20.45 -3.04
C ASN A 117 8.88 19.82 -4.44
N ILE A 118 8.12 18.74 -4.64
CA ILE A 118 8.06 18.03 -5.93
C ILE A 118 7.16 18.76 -6.91
N SER A 119 6.02 19.31 -6.49
CA SER A 119 5.10 20.09 -7.32
C SER A 119 5.78 21.30 -7.98
N LYS A 120 6.78 21.90 -7.32
CA LYS A 120 7.59 23.00 -7.88
C LYS A 120 8.51 22.56 -9.03
N LYS A 121 8.73 21.25 -9.18
CA LYS A 121 9.69 20.64 -10.12
C LYS A 121 9.00 19.73 -11.14
N SER A 122 7.74 19.34 -10.91
CA SER A 122 6.96 18.48 -11.79
C SER A 122 6.07 19.29 -12.73
N LYS A 123 5.66 18.65 -13.83
CA LYS A 123 4.55 19.13 -14.67
C LYS A 123 3.21 18.51 -14.27
N ALA A 124 3.25 17.29 -13.74
CA ALA A 124 2.08 16.60 -13.21
C ALA A 124 1.57 17.26 -11.93
N ASP A 125 0.26 17.21 -11.74
CA ASP A 125 -0.39 17.68 -10.52
C ASP A 125 -0.21 16.66 -9.40
N ILE A 126 -0.15 17.15 -8.16
CA ILE A 126 0.01 16.33 -6.97
C ILE A 126 -0.88 16.89 -5.86
N THR A 127 -1.74 16.05 -5.28
CA THR A 127 -2.61 16.44 -4.16
C THR A 127 -2.54 15.45 -3.02
N TYR A 128 -2.67 15.97 -1.79
CA TYR A 128 -3.04 15.17 -0.63
C TYR A 128 -4.54 15.31 -0.42
N ASP A 129 -5.28 14.24 -0.66
CA ASP A 129 -6.74 14.22 -0.66
C ASP A 129 -7.32 13.71 0.68
N GLY A 130 -6.47 13.60 1.70
CA GLY A 130 -6.87 13.24 3.07
C GLY A 130 -7.06 11.74 3.29
N LEU A 131 -7.78 11.42 4.36
CA LEU A 131 -8.19 10.04 4.69
C LEU A 131 -9.61 9.83 4.21
N LEU A 132 -9.79 8.96 3.22
CA LEU A 132 -11.11 8.50 2.78
C LEU A 132 -11.37 7.08 3.27
N SER A 133 -12.63 6.74 3.53
CA SER A 133 -13.04 5.41 3.97
C SER A 133 -14.36 4.98 3.35
N GLY A 134 -14.64 3.67 3.39
CA GLY A 134 -15.90 3.10 2.92
C GLY A 134 -16.25 3.49 1.47
N LYS A 135 -17.50 3.93 1.26
CA LYS A 135 -18.00 4.29 -0.07
C LYS A 135 -17.30 5.49 -0.69
N GLU A 136 -16.83 6.44 0.12
CA GLU A 136 -16.12 7.62 -0.38
C GLU A 136 -14.76 7.22 -0.95
N TYR A 137 -14.06 6.33 -0.24
CA TYR A 137 -12.82 5.73 -0.72
C TYR A 137 -13.01 5.00 -2.05
N ILE A 138 -13.98 4.07 -2.10
CA ILE A 138 -14.29 3.27 -3.30
C ILE A 138 -14.60 4.20 -4.49
N LYS A 139 -15.49 5.17 -4.29
CA LYS A 139 -15.87 6.13 -5.35
C LYS A 139 -14.67 6.93 -5.86
N PHE A 140 -13.80 7.36 -4.95
CA PHE A 140 -12.60 8.13 -5.32
C PHE A 140 -11.64 7.27 -6.13
N ILE A 141 -11.24 6.10 -5.63
CA ILE A 141 -10.24 5.29 -6.34
C ILE A 141 -10.76 4.75 -7.68
N GLN A 142 -12.05 4.42 -7.80
CA GLN A 142 -12.65 4.04 -9.10
C GLN A 142 -12.69 5.20 -10.11
N SER A 143 -12.56 6.44 -9.63
CA SER A 143 -12.40 7.59 -10.51
C SER A 143 -10.97 7.72 -11.01
N CYS A 144 -10.00 7.05 -10.38
CA CYS A 144 -8.61 6.98 -10.82
C CYS A 144 -8.40 5.88 -11.87
N ASP A 145 -7.32 5.98 -12.63
CA ASP A 145 -6.94 5.03 -13.69
C ASP A 145 -5.85 4.05 -13.23
N ILE A 146 -4.93 4.51 -12.37
CA ILE A 146 -3.73 3.77 -11.97
C ILE A 146 -3.57 3.76 -10.44
N GLY A 147 -3.45 2.57 -9.86
CA GLY A 147 -3.10 2.37 -8.46
C GLY A 147 -1.59 2.17 -8.29
N LEU A 148 -0.98 2.93 -7.40
CA LEU A 148 0.45 2.92 -7.11
C LEU A 148 0.75 2.09 -5.85
N SER A 149 1.57 1.06 -6.02
CA SER A 149 2.11 0.19 -4.96
C SER A 149 3.63 0.33 -4.93
N THR A 150 4.09 1.42 -4.31
CA THR A 150 5.45 1.95 -4.40
C THR A 150 6.28 1.71 -3.15
N GLN A 151 6.03 0.60 -2.42
CA GLN A 151 6.79 0.28 -1.21
C GLN A 151 8.29 0.09 -1.52
N ASN A 152 9.15 0.14 -0.50
CA ASN A 152 10.58 -0.06 -0.71
C ASN A 152 10.87 -1.55 -1.02
N PRO A 153 11.48 -1.90 -2.18
CA PRO A 153 11.75 -3.30 -2.53
C PRO A 153 12.77 -3.97 -1.60
N ASN A 154 13.63 -3.19 -0.93
CA ASN A 154 14.67 -3.70 -0.04
C ASN A 154 14.23 -3.80 1.42
N ALA A 155 12.95 -3.55 1.73
CA ALA A 155 12.47 -3.60 3.11
C ALA A 155 12.28 -5.05 3.57
N LYS A 156 12.76 -5.37 4.78
CA LYS A 156 12.67 -6.72 5.36
C LYS A 156 11.24 -7.29 5.43
N PHE A 157 10.24 -6.43 5.59
CA PHE A 157 8.84 -6.87 5.65
C PHE A 157 8.33 -7.44 4.32
N ASN A 158 9.02 -7.22 3.19
CA ASN A 158 8.65 -7.87 1.92
C ASN A 158 8.81 -9.39 1.98
N ASP A 159 9.68 -9.90 2.86
CA ASP A 159 9.91 -11.34 3.02
C ASP A 159 8.84 -12.03 3.88
N THR A 160 7.84 -11.30 4.34
CA THR A 160 6.76 -11.81 5.23
C THR A 160 5.39 -11.25 4.91
N SER A 161 5.27 -10.36 3.92
CA SER A 161 4.03 -9.64 3.63
C SER A 161 3.69 -9.67 2.15
N PHE A 162 2.38 -9.73 1.88
CA PHE A 162 1.83 -9.45 0.57
C PHE A 162 1.24 -8.04 0.54
N PRO A 163 1.53 -7.22 -0.50
CA PRO A 163 1.00 -5.87 -0.64
C PRO A 163 -0.49 -5.88 -1.04
N SER A 164 -1.37 -6.03 -0.04
CA SER A 164 -2.82 -6.18 -0.24
C SER A 164 -3.50 -5.05 -1.02
N LYS A 165 -2.91 -3.84 -1.06
CA LYS A 165 -3.42 -2.71 -1.86
C LYS A 165 -3.50 -3.03 -3.36
N ILE A 166 -2.63 -3.91 -3.87
CA ILE A 166 -2.71 -4.40 -5.26
C ILE A 166 -4.10 -4.98 -5.51
N LEU A 167 -4.57 -5.85 -4.62
CA LEU A 167 -5.90 -6.45 -4.73
C LEU A 167 -7.01 -5.42 -4.56
N SER A 168 -6.86 -4.46 -3.64
CA SER A 168 -7.85 -3.37 -3.49
C SER A 168 -8.00 -2.53 -4.76
N TYR A 169 -6.90 -2.22 -5.44
CA TYR A 169 -6.94 -1.48 -6.71
C TYR A 169 -7.53 -2.32 -7.85
N MET A 170 -7.12 -3.59 -7.98
CA MET A 170 -7.66 -4.50 -8.99
C MET A 170 -9.16 -4.74 -8.80
N ALA A 171 -9.61 -4.90 -7.54
CA ALA A 171 -11.02 -5.04 -7.17
C ALA A 171 -11.88 -3.84 -7.57
N ASN A 172 -11.25 -2.66 -7.73
CA ASN A 172 -11.88 -1.41 -8.15
C ASN A 172 -11.62 -1.08 -9.63
N GLY A 173 -11.02 -1.99 -10.40
CA GLY A 173 -10.82 -1.83 -11.84
C GLY A 173 -9.63 -0.95 -12.24
N LEU A 174 -8.74 -0.60 -11.31
CA LEU A 174 -7.54 0.19 -11.62
C LEU A 174 -6.45 -0.70 -12.21
N ARG A 175 -5.64 -0.14 -13.12
CA ARG A 175 -4.36 -0.74 -13.49
C ARG A 175 -3.37 -0.54 -12.36
N VAL A 176 -2.58 -1.55 -12.01
CA VAL A 176 -1.65 -1.45 -10.87
C VAL A 176 -0.21 -1.36 -11.35
N VAL A 177 0.50 -0.33 -10.89
CA VAL A 177 1.96 -0.24 -10.97
C VAL A 177 2.51 -0.64 -9.61
N SER A 178 3.25 -1.73 -9.57
CA SER A 178 3.87 -2.24 -8.34
C SER A 178 5.37 -2.45 -8.54
N ILE A 179 6.11 -2.35 -7.44
CA ILE A 179 7.51 -2.74 -7.41
C ILE A 179 7.67 -4.25 -7.57
N ARG A 180 8.85 -4.67 -8.06
CA ARG A 180 9.21 -6.08 -8.07
C ARG A 180 9.72 -6.48 -6.69
N ILE A 181 8.98 -7.37 -6.04
CA ILE A 181 9.39 -8.05 -4.80
C ILE A 181 9.50 -9.56 -5.05
N PRO A 182 10.26 -10.30 -4.21
CA PRO A 182 10.14 -11.75 -4.17
C PRO A 182 8.68 -12.16 -3.96
N ALA A 183 8.25 -13.18 -4.70
CA ALA A 183 6.91 -13.77 -4.64
C ALA A 183 7.05 -15.29 -4.65
#